data_AF-A0A4Y2IN26-F1
#
_entry.id   AF-A0A4Y2IN26-F1
#
_cell.length_a   1.000
_cell.length_b   1.000
_cell.length_c   1.000
_cell.angle_alpha   90.00
_cell.angle_beta   90.00
_cell.angle_gamma   90.00
#
_symmetry.space_group_name_H-M   'P 1'
#
loop_
_entity.id
_entity.type
_entity.pdbx_description
1 polymer ?
#
loop_
_entity_poly.entity_id
_entity_poly.type
_entity_poly.pdbx_seq_one_letter_code
_entity_poly.pdbx_strand_id
1 'polypeptide(L)'
;MVWREPRCHLTDCYFCMSSTVGFSRKISTQIQYPNIPSPVRPVPHNESLQSQLSQKPILYIWKRILKIFSHSLDPQRPPMMMK
;
A
#
# COMPACT_ATOMS: atom_id res chain seq x y z
N MET A 1 -9.68 -2.73 1.31
CA MET A 1 -10.54 -3.94 1.30
C MET A 1 -10.61 -4.45 2.72
N VAL A 2 -11.80 -4.70 3.25
CA VAL A 2 -11.97 -5.20 4.63
C VAL A 2 -12.49 -6.63 4.55
N TRP A 3 -11.71 -7.58 5.08
CA TRP A 3 -12.10 -8.98 5.19
C TRP A 3 -12.92 -9.17 6.46
N ARG A 4 -14.09 -9.81 6.35
CA ARG A 4 -14.93 -10.19 7.49
C ARG A 4 -15.07 -11.70 7.53
N GLU A 5 -15.38 -12.22 8.70
CA GLU A 5 -15.66 -13.64 8.89
C GLU A 5 -16.87 -14.07 8.02
N PRO A 6 -16.71 -15.11 7.18
CA PRO A 6 -17.78 -15.60 6.33
C PRO A 6 -18.89 -16.23 7.17
N ARG A 7 -20.14 -15.87 6.90
CA ARG A 7 -21.30 -16.39 7.65
C ARG A 7 -21.74 -17.77 7.17
N CYS A 8 -21.45 -18.10 5.92
CA CYS A 8 -21.83 -19.34 5.28
C CYS A 8 -20.81 -19.72 4.20
N HIS A 9 -20.29 -20.93 4.25
CA HIS A 9 -19.32 -21.39 3.25
C HIS A 9 -19.92 -21.56 1.85
N LEU A 10 -21.23 -21.79 1.73
CA LEU A 10 -21.86 -22.01 0.43
C LEU A 10 -22.17 -20.70 -0.30
N THR A 11 -22.49 -19.63 0.43
CA THR A 11 -23.04 -18.39 -0.14
C THR A 11 -22.21 -17.14 0.15
N ASP A 12 -21.23 -17.22 1.06
CA ASP A 12 -20.48 -16.05 1.56
C ASP A 12 -18.96 -16.33 1.63
N CYS A 13 -18.46 -17.27 0.83
CA CYS A 13 -17.05 -17.62 0.78
C CYS A 13 -16.51 -17.60 -0.65
N TYR A 14 -15.55 -16.72 -0.96
CA TYR A 14 -14.96 -16.65 -2.30
C TYR A 14 -14.39 -17.98 -2.76
N PHE A 15 -13.58 -18.65 -1.92
CA PHE A 15 -12.94 -19.90 -2.29
C PHE A 15 -13.93 -21.03 -2.59
N CYS A 16 -15.06 -21.06 -1.90
CA CYS A 16 -16.07 -22.10 -2.09
C CYS A 16 -16.97 -21.83 -3.30
N MET A 17 -17.23 -20.57 -3.62
CA MET A 17 -18.11 -20.19 -4.72
C MET A 17 -17.42 -20.09 -6.07
N SER A 18 -16.12 -19.72 -6.10
CA SER A 18 -15.37 -19.64 -7.36
C SER A 18 -14.62 -20.94 -7.60
N SER A 19 -14.94 -21.63 -8.70
CA SER A 19 -14.12 -22.76 -9.14
C SER A 19 -12.77 -22.24 -9.64
N THR A 20 -11.69 -22.74 -9.03
CA THR A 20 -10.31 -22.49 -9.47
C THR A 20 -9.78 -23.60 -10.38
N VAL A 21 -10.60 -24.63 -10.67
CA VAL A 21 -10.22 -25.76 -11.51
C VAL A 21 -9.94 -25.26 -12.93
N GLY A 22 -8.76 -25.58 -13.45
CA GLY A 22 -8.31 -25.14 -14.77
C GLY A 22 -7.64 -23.76 -14.80
N PHE A 23 -7.63 -23.01 -13.69
CA PHE A 23 -6.89 -21.76 -13.59
C PHE A 23 -5.44 -22.02 -13.19
N SER A 24 -4.51 -21.65 -14.08
CA SER A 24 -3.09 -21.58 -13.73
C SER A 24 -2.74 -20.21 -13.15
N ARG A 25 -1.57 -20.11 -12.50
CA ARG A 25 -1.09 -18.85 -11.91
C ARG A 25 -1.09 -17.68 -12.92
N LYS A 26 -0.82 -17.97 -14.20
CA LYS A 26 -0.79 -16.99 -15.31
C LYS A 26 -2.18 -16.43 -15.65
N ILE A 27 -3.24 -17.22 -15.48
CA ILE A 27 -4.64 -16.83 -15.80
C ILE A 27 -5.49 -16.58 -14.55
N SER A 28 -4.87 -16.55 -13.38
CA SER A 28 -5.56 -16.31 -12.09
C SER A 28 -6.29 -14.97 -12.05
N THR A 29 -5.85 -13.98 -12.82
CA THR A 29 -6.49 -12.67 -12.97
C THR A 29 -7.84 -12.72 -13.68
N GLN A 30 -8.13 -13.80 -14.43
CA GLN A 30 -9.40 -14.00 -15.12
C GLN A 30 -10.47 -14.61 -14.20
N ILE A 31 -10.11 -15.08 -12.99
CA ILE A 31 -11.07 -15.63 -12.04
C ILE A 31 -12.03 -14.51 -11.63
N GLN A 32 -13.29 -14.65 -12.03
CA GLN A 32 -14.34 -13.72 -11.67
C GLN A 32 -14.90 -14.07 -10.30
N TYR A 33 -14.68 -13.19 -9.34
CA TYR A 33 -15.24 -13.32 -8.01
C TYR A 33 -16.59 -12.56 -7.94
N PRO A 34 -17.67 -13.21 -7.47
CA PRO A 34 -18.98 -12.55 -7.34
C PRO A 34 -18.94 -11.42 -6.29
N ASN A 35 -20.04 -10.69 -6.10
CA ASN A 35 -20.11 -9.69 -5.03
C ASN A 35 -20.76 -10.33 -3.79
N ILE A 36 -19.97 -10.56 -2.74
CA ILE A 36 -20.45 -11.16 -1.47
C ILE A 36 -20.20 -10.25 -0.26
N PRO A 37 -21.02 -10.38 0.81
CA PRO A 37 -20.97 -9.49 1.96
C PRO A 37 -19.80 -9.69 2.93
N SER A 38 -19.13 -10.86 2.94
CA SER A 38 -17.95 -11.12 3.78
C SER A 38 -16.78 -10.18 3.46
N PRO A 39 -16.28 -10.11 2.21
CA PRO A 39 -15.25 -9.15 1.82
C PRO A 39 -15.88 -7.86 1.31
N VAL A 40 -15.78 -6.80 2.12
CA VAL A 40 -16.19 -5.46 1.70
C VAL A 40 -15.12 -4.88 0.79
N ARG A 41 -15.49 -4.69 -0.48
CA ARG A 41 -14.66 -4.00 -1.47
C ARG A 41 -14.30 -2.61 -0.95
N PRO A 42 -13.05 -2.14 -1.14
CA PRO A 42 -12.73 -0.77 -0.81
C PRO A 42 -13.66 0.16 -1.60
N VAL A 43 -14.26 1.12 -0.90
CA VAL A 43 -15.05 2.17 -1.56
C VAL A 43 -14.10 2.89 -2.54
N PRO A 44 -14.49 3.07 -3.80
CA PRO A 44 -13.68 3.84 -4.74
C PRO A 44 -13.39 5.20 -4.10
N HIS A 45 -12.11 5.51 -3.96
CA HIS A 45 -11.70 6.80 -3.44
C HIS A 45 -12.14 7.85 -4.46
N ASN A 46 -13.14 8.66 -4.11
CA ASN A 46 -13.42 9.88 -4.84
C ASN A 46 -12.12 10.71 -4.88
N GLU A 47 -11.81 11.32 -6.02
CA GLU A 47 -10.59 12.12 -6.20
C GLU A 47 -10.47 13.24 -5.15
N SER A 48 -11.60 13.67 -4.56
CA SER A 48 -11.64 14.62 -3.45
C SER A 48 -10.93 14.14 -2.18
N LEU A 49 -10.85 12.83 -1.93
CA LEU A 49 -10.25 12.22 -0.73
C LEU A 49 -8.78 11.82 -0.92
N GLN A 50 -8.26 11.85 -2.15
CA GLN A 50 -6.83 11.60 -2.42
C GLN A 50 -5.92 12.71 -1.88
N SER A 51 -6.49 13.89 -1.58
CA SER A 51 -5.77 15.06 -1.09
C SER A 51 -5.15 14.92 0.30
N GLN A 52 -5.44 13.84 1.06
CA GLN A 52 -4.95 13.66 2.43
C GLN A 52 -3.77 12.69 2.55
N LEU A 53 -3.48 11.87 1.53
CA LEU A 53 -2.26 11.07 1.49
C LEU A 53 -1.13 11.86 0.81
N SER A 54 -0.70 12.90 1.51
CA SER A 54 0.69 13.39 1.52
C SER A 54 1.37 13.48 0.14
N GLN A 55 0.85 14.32 -0.75
CA GLN A 55 1.70 14.95 -1.77
C GLN A 55 2.57 15.99 -1.06
N LYS A 56 3.63 15.55 -0.36
CA LYS A 56 4.66 16.51 0.02
C LYS A 56 5.27 16.99 -1.29
N PRO A 57 5.23 18.31 -1.59
CA PRO A 57 5.76 18.80 -2.84
C PRO A 57 7.22 18.35 -2.95
N ILE A 58 7.66 18.00 -4.14
CA ILE A 58 9.04 17.56 -4.43
C ILE A 58 10.06 18.48 -3.73
N LEU A 59 9.77 19.78 -3.64
CA LEU A 59 10.52 20.79 -2.89
C LEU A 59 10.78 20.44 -1.41
N TYR A 60 9.83 19.83 -0.71
CA TYR A 60 10.01 19.40 0.68
C TYR A 60 11.03 18.27 0.81
N ILE A 61 11.06 17.35 -0.16
CA ILE A 61 12.04 16.25 -0.21
C ILE A 61 13.44 16.82 -0.48
N TRP A 62 13.58 17.73 -1.46
CA TRP A 62 14.85 18.41 -1.74
C TRP A 62 15.35 19.26 -0.57
N LYS A 63 14.46 19.98 0.11
CA LYS A 63 14.82 20.73 1.33
C LYS A 63 15.36 19.82 2.43
N ARG A 64 14.79 18.61 2.58
CA ARG A 64 15.26 17.63 3.58
C ARG A 64 16.61 17.04 3.20
N ILE A 65 16.84 16.74 1.92
CA ILE A 65 18.12 16.25 1.40
C ILE A 65 19.21 17.32 1.55
N LEU A 66 18.94 18.57 1.14
CA LEU A 66 19.87 19.69 1.30
C LEU A 66 20.25 19.93 2.76
N LYS A 67 19.29 19.78 3.69
CA LYS A 67 19.55 19.92 5.13
C LYS A 67 20.41 18.79 5.72
N ILE A 68 20.39 17.60 5.11
CA ILE A 68 21.28 16.49 5.48
C ILE A 68 22.71 16.79 4.98
N PHE A 69 22.85 17.25 3.74
CA PHE A 69 24.17 17.58 3.18
C PHE A 69 24.81 18.84 3.79
N SER A 70 24.02 19.83 4.21
CA SER A 70 24.55 21.01 4.91
C SER A 70 25.16 20.68 6.28
N HIS A 71 24.73 19.60 6.93
CA HIS A 71 25.32 19.12 8.17
C HIS A 71 26.62 18.32 7.97
N SER A 72 26.88 17.86 6.73
CA SER A 72 28.05 17.04 6.40
C SER A 72 29.21 17.85 5.82
N LEU A 73 28.96 19.09 5.40
CA LEU A 73 29.96 20.06 4.94
C LEU A 73 30.22 21.13 6.00
N ASP A 74 30.22 20.73 7.28
CA ASP A 74 30.78 21.55 8.34
C ASP A 74 32.28 21.20 8.48
N PRO A 75 33.21 22.00 7.93
CA PRO A 75 34.64 21.77 8.07
C PRO A 75 35.16 21.96 9.51
N GLN A 76 34.32 22.36 10.48
CA GLN A 76 34.73 22.67 11.85
C GLN A 76 34.52 21.54 12.86
N ARG A 77 34.39 20.27 12.44
CA ARG A 77 34.49 19.15 13.40
C ARG A 77 35.98 18.88 13.68
N PRO A 78 36.52 19.23 14.88
CA PRO A 78 37.92 18.95 15.18
C PRO A 78 38.16 17.43 15.12
N PRO A 79 39.32 16.99 14.60
CA PRO A 79 39.64 15.57 14.56
C PRO A 79 39.58 15.03 15.99
N MET A 80 38.83 13.95 16.19
CA MET A 80 38.91 13.20 17.44
C MET A 80 40.35 12.73 17.60
N MET A 81 41.08 13.35 18.52
CA MET A 81 42.37 12.84 18.95
C MET A 81 42.12 11.49 19.62
N MET A 82 42.54 10.42 18.95
CA MET A 82 42.67 9.09 19.55
C MET A 82 43.66 9.23 20.71
N LYS A 83 43.17 8.98 21.92
CA LYS A 83 43.95 9.00 23.17
C LYS A 83 44.62 7.66 23.36
#